data_AF-A0A0F5MQX8-F1
#
_entry.id   AF-A0A0F5MQX8-F1
#
_cell.length_a   1.000
_cell.length_b   1.000
_cell.length_c   1.000
_cell.angle_alpha   90.00
_cell.angle_beta   90.00
_cell.angle_gamma   90.00
#
_symmetry.space_group_name_H-M   'P 1'
#
loop_
_entity.id
_entity.type
_entity.pdbx_description
1 polymer ?
#
loop_
_entity_poly.entity_id
_entity_poly.type
_entity_poly.pdbx_seq_one_letter_code
_entity_poly.pdbx_strand_id
1 'polypeptide(L)'
;MLDYIDDEEMRKNVCRSLNRGESYHQLRAVIANVSGRKLVGKTETELIINNECARLLALCVIFYNAYLLSKIFDYCREKKMKEECKKIIRLSPVAWQHISLIGQYNFTDEFQSPNLDNVMDQLIQNLSKVT
;
A
#
# COMPACT_ATOMS: atom_id res chain seq x y z
N MET A 1 -28.91 -4.32 -16.94
CA MET A 1 -28.41 -5.57 -16.31
C MET A 1 -27.95 -6.58 -17.35
N LEU A 2 -28.55 -6.62 -18.56
CA LEU A 2 -27.99 -7.35 -19.70
C LEU A 2 -26.65 -6.78 -20.20
N ASP A 3 -26.49 -5.46 -20.25
CA ASP A 3 -25.26 -4.83 -20.79
C ASP A 3 -23.98 -5.20 -20.04
N TYR A 4 -24.08 -5.51 -18.74
CA TYR A 4 -22.94 -5.93 -17.93
C TYR A 4 -22.41 -7.34 -18.30
N ILE A 5 -23.29 -8.20 -18.82
CA ILE A 5 -22.93 -9.57 -19.21
C ILE A 5 -22.21 -9.55 -20.57
N ASP A 6 -22.71 -8.71 -21.50
CA ASP A 6 -22.18 -8.58 -22.86
C ASP A 6 -20.92 -7.70 -22.95
N ASP A 7 -20.77 -6.68 -22.09
CA ASP A 7 -19.62 -5.78 -22.12
C ASP A 7 -18.46 -6.25 -21.23
N GLU A 8 -17.41 -6.77 -21.88
CA GLU A 8 -16.19 -7.23 -21.20
C GLU A 8 -15.40 -6.08 -20.53
N GLU A 9 -15.42 -4.88 -21.11
CA GLU A 9 -14.73 -3.71 -20.57
C GLU A 9 -15.41 -3.22 -19.29
N MET A 10 -16.75 -3.16 -19.30
CA MET A 10 -17.54 -2.83 -18.13
C MET A 10 -17.26 -3.82 -16.98
N ARG A 11 -17.23 -5.12 -17.28
CA ARG A 11 -16.90 -6.16 -16.30
C ARG A 11 -15.49 -6.01 -15.74
N LYS A 12 -14.48 -5.79 -16.59
CA LYS A 12 -13.08 -5.57 -16.17
C LYS A 12 -12.96 -4.36 -15.24
N ASN A 13 -13.66 -3.27 -15.54
CA ASN A 13 -13.64 -2.05 -14.74
C ASN A 13 -14.28 -2.26 -13.36
N VAL A 14 -15.43 -2.94 -13.29
CA VAL A 14 -16.08 -3.28 -12.02
C VAL A 14 -15.20 -4.21 -11.19
N CYS A 15 -14.69 -5.31 -11.77
CA CYS A 15 -13.79 -6.22 -11.07
C CYS A 15 -12.53 -5.51 -10.56
N ARG A 16 -11.96 -4.58 -11.34
CA ARG A 16 -10.79 -3.80 -10.90
C ARG A 16 -11.11 -2.94 -9.68
N SER A 17 -12.26 -2.27 -9.66
CA SER A 17 -12.70 -1.45 -8.52
C SER A 17 -12.96 -2.31 -7.28
N LEU A 18 -13.60 -3.47 -7.44
CA LEU A 18 -13.84 -4.42 -6.35
C LEU A 18 -12.52 -4.97 -5.78
N ASN A 19 -11.58 -5.37 -6.65
CA ASN A 19 -10.27 -5.88 -6.23
C ASN A 19 -9.46 -4.86 -5.41
N ARG A 20 -9.63 -3.55 -5.69
CA ARG A 20 -9.00 -2.48 -4.88
C ARG A 20 -9.60 -2.43 -3.47
N GLY A 21 -10.92 -2.50 -3.35
CA GLY A 21 -11.61 -2.54 -2.06
C GLY A 21 -11.22 -3.77 -1.25
N GLU A 22 -11.22 -4.94 -1.90
CA GLU A 22 -10.81 -6.20 -1.28
C GLU A 22 -9.37 -6.17 -0.77
N SER A 23 -8.44 -5.62 -1.56
CA SER A 23 -7.04 -5.45 -1.15
C SER A 23 -6.90 -4.58 0.10
N TYR A 24 -7.69 -3.50 0.19
CA TYR A 24 -7.71 -2.65 1.38
C TYR A 24 -8.29 -3.37 2.60
N HIS A 25 -9.37 -4.14 2.41
CA HIS A 25 -9.95 -4.95 3.48
C HIS A 25 -8.98 -6.01 3.98
N GLN A 26 -8.22 -6.65 3.08
CA GLN A 26 -7.15 -7.58 3.46
C GLN A 26 -6.05 -6.91 4.29
N LEU A 27 -5.56 -5.73 3.86
CA LEU A 27 -4.61 -4.93 4.64
C LEU A 27 -5.15 -4.62 6.04
N ARG A 28 -6.39 -4.13 6.12
CA ARG A 28 -7.04 -3.79 7.39
C ARG A 28 -7.21 -5.01 8.30
N ALA A 29 -7.55 -6.17 7.73
CA ALA A 29 -7.64 -7.43 8.48
C ALA A 29 -6.29 -7.85 9.06
N VAL A 30 -5.19 -7.65 8.32
CA VAL A 30 -3.84 -7.94 8.81
C VAL A 30 -3.46 -6.99 9.95
N ILE A 31 -3.73 -5.69 9.83
CA ILE A 31 -3.50 -4.71 10.90
C ILE A 31 -4.28 -5.11 12.17
N ALA A 32 -5.54 -5.52 12.03
CA ALA A 32 -6.33 -6.00 13.15
C ALA A 32 -5.81 -7.32 13.76
N ASN A 33 -5.19 -8.19 12.95
CA ASN A 33 -4.58 -9.44 13.41
C ASN A 33 -3.34 -9.18 14.29
N VAL A 34 -2.58 -8.11 14.04
CA VAL A 34 -1.42 -7.73 14.87
C VAL A 34 -1.84 -7.44 16.31
N SER A 35 -3.01 -6.82 16.50
CA SER A 35 -3.62 -6.60 17.82
C SER A 35 -4.23 -7.86 18.45
N GLY A 36 -3.94 -9.05 17.90
CA GLY A 36 -4.41 -10.34 18.41
C GLY A 36 -5.88 -10.63 18.15
N ARG A 37 -6.48 -10.03 17.11
CA ARG A 37 -7.93 -10.15 16.77
C ARG A 37 -8.90 -9.72 17.87
N LYS A 38 -8.42 -9.14 18.96
CA LYS A 38 -9.28 -8.57 20.00
C LYS A 38 -9.72 -7.18 19.56
N LEU A 39 -11.02 -6.93 19.62
CA LEU A 39 -11.54 -5.58 19.58
C LEU A 39 -10.95 -4.85 20.79
N VAL A 40 -10.01 -3.95 20.53
CA VAL A 40 -9.42 -3.11 21.57
C VAL A 40 -10.44 -2.03 21.90
N GLY A 41 -11.07 -2.14 23.06
CA GLY A 41 -12.11 -1.23 23.54
C GLY A 41 -13.33 -1.98 24.08
N LYS A 42 -13.80 -1.57 25.25
CA LYS A 42 -15.07 -2.03 25.83
C LYS A 42 -16.23 -1.06 25.52
N THR A 43 -15.89 0.18 25.18
CA THR A 43 -16.85 1.27 24.94
C THR A 43 -16.95 1.59 23.45
N GLU A 44 -18.11 2.04 22.99
CA GLU A 44 -18.35 2.43 21.59
C GLU A 44 -17.31 3.45 21.09
N THR A 45 -16.98 4.45 21.90
CA THR A 45 -15.97 5.47 21.57
C THR A 45 -14.57 4.88 21.35
N GLU A 46 -14.15 3.93 22.18
CA GLU A 46 -12.85 3.27 22.04
C GLU A 46 -12.78 2.44 20.75
N LEU A 47 -13.89 1.78 20.38
CA LEU A 47 -13.98 1.03 19.13
C LEU A 47 -13.89 1.96 17.91
N ILE A 48 -14.53 3.13 17.96
CA ILE A 48 -14.44 4.14 16.90
C ILE A 48 -13.00 4.65 16.78
N ILE A 49 -12.35 5.02 17.89
CA ILE A 49 -10.97 5.50 17.88
C ILE A 49 -10.03 4.43 17.31
N ASN A 50 -10.16 3.18 17.75
CA ASN A 50 -9.33 2.09 17.25
C ASN A 50 -9.54 1.85 15.74
N ASN A 51 -10.78 1.94 15.26
CA ASN A 51 -11.10 1.84 13.84
C ASN A 51 -10.42 2.97 13.03
N GLU A 52 -10.49 4.20 13.53
CA GLU A 52 -9.84 5.36 12.90
C GLU A 52 -8.31 5.25 12.93
N CYS A 53 -7.71 4.76 14.01
CA CYS A 53 -6.28 4.47 14.07
C CYS A 53 -5.86 3.39 13.06
N ALA A 54 -6.64 2.31 12.93
CA ALA A 54 -6.37 1.27 11.93
C ALA A 54 -6.49 1.81 10.50
N ARG A 55 -7.45 2.71 10.25
CA ARG A 55 -7.60 3.42 8.96
C ARG A 55 -6.39 4.31 8.69
N LEU A 56 -5.92 5.07 9.68
CA LEU A 56 -4.73 5.91 9.57
C LEU A 56 -3.48 5.08 9.23
N LEU A 57 -3.25 3.96 9.91
CA LEU A 57 -2.15 3.05 9.62
C LEU A 57 -2.20 2.51 8.19
N ALA A 58 -3.37 2.07 7.74
CA ALA A 58 -3.55 1.61 6.36
C ALA A 58 -3.25 2.72 5.34
N LEU A 59 -3.68 3.96 5.61
CA LEU A 59 -3.37 5.12 4.77
C LEU A 59 -1.88 5.44 4.75
N CYS A 60 -1.17 5.33 5.88
CA CYS A 60 0.28 5.51 5.93
C CYS A 60 1.01 4.49 5.03
N VAL A 61 0.62 3.22 5.07
CA VAL A 61 1.17 2.17 4.19
C VAL A 61 0.90 2.48 2.72
N ILE A 62 -0.34 2.84 2.39
CA ILE A 62 -0.72 3.17 1.01
C ILE A 62 0.05 4.40 0.51
N PHE A 63 0.17 5.42 1.34
CA PHE A 63 0.92 6.64 1.03
C PHE A 63 2.39 6.32 0.76
N TYR A 64 3.03 5.54 1.63
CA TYR A 64 4.41 5.12 1.47
C TYR A 64 4.63 4.39 0.13
N ASN A 65 3.79 3.41 -0.18
CA ASN A 65 3.87 2.66 -1.43
C ASN A 65 3.60 3.53 -2.66
N ALA A 66 2.60 4.42 -2.60
CA ALA A 66 2.27 5.33 -3.69
C ALA A 66 3.40 6.33 -3.94
N TYR A 67 4.01 6.86 -2.89
CA TYR A 67 5.18 7.74 -2.98
C TYR A 67 6.35 7.03 -3.66
N LEU A 68 6.67 5.81 -3.22
CA LEU A 68 7.73 4.99 -3.81
C LEU A 68 7.47 4.74 -5.31
N LEU A 69 6.27 4.28 -5.66
CA LEU A 69 5.88 4.01 -7.04
C LEU A 69 5.94 5.27 -7.90
N SER A 70 5.53 6.42 -7.37
CA SER A 70 5.61 7.70 -8.09
C SER A 70 7.05 8.08 -8.43
N LYS A 71 7.97 7.95 -7.47
CA LYS A 71 9.38 8.26 -7.67
C LYS A 71 10.06 7.31 -8.67
N ILE A 72 9.77 6.01 -8.57
CA ILE A 72 10.27 5.02 -9.54
C ILE A 72 9.70 5.32 -10.94
N PHE A 73 8.42 5.69 -11.02
CA PHE A 73 7.79 6.07 -12.29
C PHE A 73 8.45 7.29 -12.93
N ASP A 74 8.73 8.34 -12.15
CA ASP A 74 9.44 9.53 -12.64
C ASP A 74 10.84 9.18 -13.16
N TYR A 75 11.59 8.35 -12.45
CA TYR A 75 12.90 7.86 -12.88
C TYR A 75 12.84 7.06 -14.19
N CYS A 76 11.90 6.12 -14.32
CA CYS A 76 11.73 5.35 -15.55
C CYS A 76 11.31 6.25 -16.74
N ARG A 77 10.52 7.29 -16.47
CA ARG A 77 10.12 8.28 -17.48
C ARG A 77 11.32 9.07 -17.99
N GLU A 78 12.20 9.52 -17.10
CA GLU A 78 13.44 10.22 -17.47
C GLU A 78 14.38 9.35 -18.30
N LYS A 79 14.51 8.06 -17.94
CA LYS A 79 15.30 7.08 -18.71
C LYS A 79 14.63 6.55 -19.98
N LYS A 80 13.43 7.03 -20.33
CA LYS A 80 12.63 6.60 -21.50
C LYS A 80 12.32 5.09 -21.54
N MET A 81 12.22 4.43 -20.38
CA MET A 81 11.93 3.00 -20.25
C MET A 81 10.41 2.72 -20.32
N LYS A 82 9.84 2.81 -21.54
CA LYS A 82 8.38 2.76 -21.76
C LYS A 82 7.68 1.52 -21.21
N GLU A 83 8.31 0.34 -21.30
CA GLU A 83 7.70 -0.91 -20.84
C GLU A 83 7.66 -1.02 -19.32
N GLU A 84 8.70 -0.56 -18.62
CA GLU A 84 8.73 -0.54 -17.15
C GLU A 84 7.72 0.47 -16.58
N CYS A 85 7.59 1.65 -17.21
CA CYS A 85 6.53 2.61 -16.87
C CYS A 85 5.13 1.99 -16.92
N LYS A 86 4.82 1.20 -17.97
CA LYS A 86 3.52 0.52 -18.10
C LYS A 86 3.30 -0.51 -17.00
N LYS A 87 4.34 -1.22 -16.57
CA LYS A 87 4.27 -2.18 -15.45
C LYS A 87 3.99 -1.46 -14.14
N ILE A 88 4.71 -0.38 -13.84
CA ILE A 88 4.57 0.40 -12.59
C ILE A 88 3.13 0.90 -12.42
N ILE A 89 2.50 1.40 -13.48
CA ILE A 89 1.09 1.87 -13.44
C ILE A 89 0.11 0.74 -13.04
N ARG A 90 0.47 -0.53 -13.30
CA ARG A 90 -0.37 -1.69 -12.95
C ARG A 90 -0.16 -2.16 -11.50
N LEU A 91 0.88 -1.70 -10.81
CA LEU A 91 1.13 -2.10 -9.42
C LEU A 91 0.10 -1.45 -8.48
N SER A 92 -0.35 -2.23 -7.51
CA SER A 92 -1.26 -1.74 -6.48
C SER A 92 -0.48 -1.07 -5.35
N PRO A 93 -0.82 0.16 -4.95
CA PRO A 93 -0.21 0.80 -3.78
C PRO A 93 -0.68 0.18 -2.45
N VAL A 94 -1.64 -0.76 -2.48
CA VAL A 94 -2.19 -1.42 -1.28
C VAL A 94 -1.41 -2.69 -0.90
N ALA A 95 -0.39 -3.06 -1.67
CA ALA A 95 0.46 -4.21 -1.35
C ALA A 95 1.14 -4.03 0.02
N TRP A 96 1.11 -5.07 0.86
CA TRP A 96 1.64 -5.01 2.23
C TRP A 96 2.54 -6.19 2.57
N GLN A 97 2.67 -7.16 1.64
CA GLN A 97 3.45 -8.37 1.85
C GLN A 97 4.94 -8.10 2.10
N HIS A 98 5.45 -6.95 1.65
CA HIS A 98 6.84 -6.51 1.88
C HIS A 98 7.04 -5.75 3.20
N ILE A 99 5.99 -5.53 3.99
CA ILE A 99 6.03 -4.76 5.25
C ILE A 99 5.81 -5.72 6.42
N SER A 100 6.78 -5.74 7.35
CA SER A 100 6.61 -6.48 8.61
C SER A 100 5.76 -5.67 9.58
N LEU A 101 4.49 -6.05 9.70
CA LEU A 101 3.54 -5.47 10.66
C LEU A 101 3.57 -6.16 12.03
N ILE A 102 4.23 -7.32 12.12
CA ILE A 102 4.36 -8.11 13.36
C ILE A 102 5.77 -7.88 13.89
N GLY A 103 5.88 -7.50 15.15
CA GLY A 103 7.16 -7.27 15.81
C GLY A 103 7.02 -6.53 17.13
N GLN A 104 8.13 -6.40 17.85
CA GLN A 104 8.24 -5.51 19.00
C GLN A 104 8.80 -4.17 18.52
N TYR A 105 8.02 -3.11 18.69
CA TYR A 105 8.42 -1.75 18.33
C TYR A 105 8.77 -0.99 19.60
N ASN A 106 10.06 -0.66 19.76
CA ASN A 106 10.52 0.20 20.84
C ASN A 106 10.54 1.64 20.33
N PHE A 107 9.71 2.49 20.90
CA PHE A 107 9.74 3.92 20.62
C PHE A 107 10.86 4.56 21.45
N THR A 108 11.93 4.98 20.79
CA THR A 108 13.00 5.77 21.39
C THR A 108 12.74 7.26 21.12
N ASP A 109 13.07 8.14 22.08
CA ASP A 109 12.91 9.60 21.94
C ASP A 109 13.73 10.18 20.78
N GLU A 110 14.85 9.53 20.42
CA GLU A 110 15.65 9.88 19.25
C GLU A 110 15.03 9.29 17.97
N PHE A 111 13.92 9.87 17.52
CA PHE A 111 13.31 9.51 16.24
C PHE A 111 14.00 10.27 15.09
N GLN A 112 14.97 9.63 14.43
CA GLN A 112 15.45 10.12 13.14
C GLN A 112 14.44 9.70 12.06
N SER A 113 13.78 10.69 11.44
CA SER A 113 12.89 10.43 10.31
C SER A 113 13.65 9.68 9.22
N PRO A 114 13.17 8.50 8.76
CA PRO A 114 13.83 7.79 7.68
C PRO A 114 13.84 8.68 6.44
N ASN A 115 15.04 8.96 5.93
CA ASN A 115 15.20 9.74 4.71
C ASN A 115 14.72 8.89 3.53
N LEU A 116 13.53 9.21 3.03
CA LEU A 116 12.88 8.51 1.93
C LEU A 116 13.69 8.58 0.62
N ASP A 117 14.43 9.67 0.39
CA ASP A 117 15.27 9.84 -0.79
C ASP A 117 16.47 8.87 -0.75
N ASN A 118 17.07 8.62 0.41
CA ASN A 118 18.13 7.60 0.55
C ASN A 118 17.62 6.18 0.21
N VAL A 119 16.40 5.85 0.63
CA VAL A 119 15.77 4.56 0.29
C VAL A 119 15.53 4.46 -1.22
N MET A 120 15.11 5.56 -1.84
CA MET A 120 14.94 5.64 -3.29
C MET A 120 16.27 5.42 -4.03
N ASP A 121 17.36 6.06 -3.60
CA ASP A 121 18.67 5.90 -4.21
C ASP A 121 19.16 4.46 -4.15
N GLN A 122 18.97 3.79 -3.01
CA GLN A 122 19.30 2.36 -2.87
C GLN A 122 18.46 1.48 -3.81
N LEU A 123 17.16 1.75 -3.94
CA LEU A 123 16.29 1.02 -4.85
C LEU A 123 16.69 1.23 -6.31
N ILE A 124 17.01 2.47 -6.69
CA ILE A 124 17.48 2.81 -8.04
C ILE A 124 18.81 2.10 -8.37
N GLN A 125 19.75 2.07 -7.42
CA GLN A 125 21.01 1.33 -7.60
C GLN A 125 20.77 -0.15 -7.82
N ASN A 126 19.85 -0.76 -7.08
CA ASN A 126 19.50 -2.17 -7.26
C ASN A 126 18.83 -2.42 -8.61
N LEU A 127 17.97 -1.52 -9.08
CA LEU A 127 17.36 -1.61 -10.41
C LEU A 127 18.41 -1.54 -11.53
N SER A 128 19.46 -0.73 -11.35
CA SER A 128 20.56 -0.64 -12.34
C SER A 128 21.50 -1.84 -12.35
N LYS A 129 21.59 -2.61 -11.27
CA LYS A 129 22.45 -3.80 -11.17
C LYS A 129 21.81 -5.07 -11.75
N VAL A 130 20.49 -5.07 -11.91
CA VAL A 130 19.73 -6.20 -12.45
C VAL A 130 19.62 -6.16 -13.98
N THR A 131 20.09 -5.08 -14.61
CA THR A 131 20.25 -4.97 -16.08
C THR A 131 21.70 -5.21 -16.46
#